data_AF-A0A938GAN5-F1
#
_entry.id   AF-A0A938GAN5-F1
#
_cell.length_a   1.000
_cell.length_b   1.000
_cell.length_c   1.000
_cell.angle_alpha   90.00
_cell.angle_beta   90.00
_cell.angle_gamma   90.00
#
_symmetry.space_group_name_H-M   'P 1'
#
loop_
_entity.id
_entity.type
_entity.pdbx_description
1 polymer ?
#
loop_
_entity_poly.entity_id
_entity_poly.type
_entity_poly.pdbx_seq_one_letter_code
_entity_poly.pdbx_strand_id
1 'polypeptide(L)'
;MKTADPTVCRLNEVDPYSIQSGRELDALIHFQVFNKPWHLAAPCYSTDRKTADELKRDLESKYGTPIVTGKTAMRVPLWFARYEVEPGNPTEVLAETYPLAISRLAVLRALEKS
;
A
#
# COMPACT_ATOMS: atom_id res chain seq x y z
N MET A 1 3.18 -21.61 16.68
CA MET A 1 2.36 -20.67 17.47
C MET A 1 2.41 -19.31 16.80
N LYS A 2 1.31 -18.83 16.21
CA LYS A 2 1.19 -17.46 15.69
C LYS A 2 0.66 -16.58 16.82
N THR A 3 1.53 -15.87 17.51
CA THR A 3 1.12 -14.76 18.38
C THR A 3 0.90 -13.54 17.51
N ALA A 4 -0.31 -13.40 16.96
CA ALA A 4 -0.73 -12.12 16.41
C ALA A 4 -0.92 -11.16 17.58
N ASP A 5 -0.22 -10.03 17.57
CA ASP A 5 -0.46 -8.93 18.49
C ASP A 5 -1.91 -8.43 18.28
N PRO A 6 -2.75 -8.37 19.33
CA PRO A 6 -4.14 -7.92 19.22
C PRO A 6 -4.30 -6.45 18.83
N THR A 7 -3.21 -5.68 18.75
CA THR A 7 -3.22 -4.23 18.51
C THR A 7 -3.00 -3.84 17.04
N VAL A 8 -2.74 -4.80 16.13
CA VAL A 8 -2.51 -4.52 14.72
C VAL A 8 -3.79 -4.81 13.92
N CYS A 9 -4.34 -3.79 13.26
CA CYS A 9 -5.45 -3.94 12.32
C CYS A 9 -5.15 -5.05 11.31
N ARG A 10 -6.09 -5.96 11.09
CA ARG A 10 -5.90 -7.05 10.13
C ARG A 10 -6.18 -6.55 8.72
N LEU A 11 -5.49 -7.12 7.74
CA LEU A 11 -5.66 -6.79 6.34
C LEU A 11 -7.14 -6.78 5.93
N ASN A 12 -7.89 -7.83 6.30
CA ASN A 12 -9.31 -8.03 5.96
C ASN A 12 -10.29 -7.10 6.70
N GLU A 13 -9.82 -6.30 7.66
CA GLU A 13 -10.64 -5.35 8.44
C GLU A 13 -10.47 -3.91 7.94
N VAL A 14 -9.62 -3.70 6.93
CA VAL A 14 -9.24 -2.38 6.44
C VAL A 14 -9.81 -2.16 5.05
N ASP A 15 -10.45 -0.99 4.86
CA ASP A 15 -10.78 -0.49 3.53
C ASP A 15 -9.56 0.23 2.92
N PRO A 16 -8.92 -0.34 1.87
CA PRO A 16 -7.76 0.25 1.24
C PRO A 16 -8.04 1.59 0.57
N TYR A 17 -9.30 1.93 0.27
CA TYR A 17 -9.66 3.21 -0.34
C TYR A 17 -9.83 4.33 0.68
N SER A 18 -10.04 3.99 1.95
CA SER A 18 -10.32 4.95 3.02
C SER A 18 -9.21 5.06 4.07
N ILE A 19 -8.32 4.06 4.20
CA ILE A 19 -7.26 4.07 5.22
C ILE A 19 -6.35 5.30 5.10
N GLN A 20 -6.11 5.97 6.23
CA GLN A 20 -5.28 7.16 6.33
C GLN A 20 -3.79 6.80 6.40
N SER A 21 -2.92 7.77 6.09
CA SER A 21 -1.49 7.61 6.35
C SER A 21 -1.20 7.58 7.85
N GLY A 22 -0.17 6.83 8.24
CA GLY A 22 0.25 6.71 9.63
C GLY A 22 0.80 5.34 9.99
N ARG A 23 1.18 5.21 11.25
CA ARG A 23 1.87 4.01 11.79
C ARG A 23 1.07 2.73 11.60
N GLU A 24 -0.26 2.80 11.66
CA GLU A 24 -1.13 1.63 11.50
C GLU A 24 -1.04 1.05 10.09
N LEU A 25 -1.16 1.91 9.06
CA LEU A 25 -1.00 1.51 7.66
C LEU A 25 0.43 1.00 7.40
N ASP A 26 1.44 1.72 7.90
CA ASP A 26 2.85 1.36 7.72
C ASP A 26 3.16 -0.02 8.34
N ALA A 27 2.67 -0.27 9.56
CA ALA A 27 2.80 -1.55 10.25
C ALA A 27 2.05 -2.67 9.51
N LEU A 28 0.83 -2.42 9.06
CA LEU A 28 0.05 -3.38 8.29
C LEU A 28 0.78 -3.81 7.01
N ILE A 29 1.37 -2.85 6.28
CA ILE A 29 2.20 -3.15 5.10
C ILE A 29 3.43 -3.97 5.51
N HIS A 30 4.18 -3.50 6.50
CA HIS A 30 5.42 -4.16 6.90
C HIS A 30 5.19 -5.62 7.33
N PHE A 31 4.19 -5.85 8.17
CA PHE A 31 3.96 -7.16 8.79
C PHE A 31 3.11 -8.09 7.95
N GLN A 32 2.05 -7.58 7.31
CA GLN A 32 1.09 -8.44 6.61
C GLN A 32 1.34 -8.48 5.10
N VAL A 33 1.78 -7.37 4.50
CA VAL A 33 2.15 -7.38 3.07
C VAL A 33 3.54 -8.00 2.90
N PHE A 34 4.54 -7.65 3.72
CA PHE A 34 5.91 -8.19 3.56
C PHE A 34 6.29 -9.34 4.49
N ASN A 35 5.36 -9.82 5.34
CA ASN A 35 5.63 -10.89 6.32
C ASN A 35 6.86 -10.59 7.20
N LYS A 36 7.14 -9.32 7.48
CA LYS A 36 8.24 -8.94 8.36
C LYS A 36 7.86 -9.19 9.82
N PRO A 37 8.84 -9.48 10.69
CA PRO A 37 8.57 -9.66 12.11
C PRO A 37 7.95 -8.41 12.74
N TRP A 38 6.90 -8.60 13.53
CA TRP A 38 6.12 -7.53 14.19
C TRP A 38 6.94 -6.66 15.16
N HIS A 39 8.06 -7.19 15.68
CA HIS A 39 8.94 -6.47 16.61
C HIS A 39 9.91 -5.52 15.89
N LEU A 40 9.97 -5.54 14.56
CA LEU A 40 10.74 -4.59 13.78
C LEU A 40 9.93 -3.32 13.53
N ALA A 41 10.59 -2.17 13.65
CA ALA A 41 9.97 -0.89 13.34
C ALA A 41 9.64 -0.80 11.85
N ALA A 42 8.37 -0.53 11.52
CA ALA A 42 7.95 -0.27 10.17
C ALA A 42 8.52 1.08 9.67
N PRO A 43 9.10 1.13 8.46
CA PRO A 43 9.40 2.39 7.79
C PRO A 43 8.14 3.23 7.56
N CYS A 44 8.31 4.55 7.42
CA CYS A 44 7.23 5.50 7.19
C CYS A 44 6.70 5.47 5.74
N TYR A 45 6.20 4.32 5.28
CA TYR A 45 5.80 4.10 3.87
C TYR A 45 4.73 5.08 3.37
N SER A 46 3.77 5.44 4.21
CA SER A 46 2.59 6.23 3.85
C SER A 46 2.77 7.74 3.99
N THR A 47 3.93 8.20 4.51
CA THR A 47 4.18 9.62 4.77
C THR A 47 5.50 10.13 4.20
N ASP A 48 6.53 9.29 4.09
CA ASP A 48 7.82 9.66 3.49
C ASP A 48 7.90 9.21 2.02
N ARG A 49 8.48 10.07 1.17
CA ARG A 49 8.56 9.79 -0.27
C ARG A 49 9.63 8.76 -0.61
N LYS A 50 10.77 8.78 0.08
CA LYS A 50 11.88 7.87 -0.20
C LYS A 50 11.48 6.44 0.14
N THR A 51 10.90 6.24 1.32
CA THR A 51 10.36 4.92 1.72
C THR A 51 9.23 4.45 0.80
N ALA A 52 8.39 5.36 0.28
CA ALA A 52 7.37 5.02 -0.71
C ALA A 52 7.96 4.56 -2.05
N ASP A 53 9.05 5.18 -2.50
CA ASP A 53 9.76 4.76 -3.71
C ASP A 53 10.40 3.37 -3.54
N GLU A 54 10.97 3.09 -2.35
CA GLU A 54 11.47 1.77 -1.98
C GLU A 54 10.32 0.74 -1.95
N LEU A 55 9.20 1.08 -1.30
CA LEU A 55 7.99 0.26 -1.28
C LEU A 55 7.49 -0.06 -2.69
N LYS A 56 7.42 0.94 -3.58
CA LYS A 56 7.00 0.75 -4.98
C LYS A 56 7.88 -0.30 -5.65
N ARG A 57 9.20 -0.19 -5.54
CA ARG A 57 10.15 -1.16 -6.13
C ARG A 57 9.98 -2.56 -5.55
N ASP A 58 9.80 -2.65 -4.23
CA ASP A 58 9.59 -3.92 -3.54
C ASP A 58 8.29 -4.59 -3.98
N LEU A 59 7.22 -3.81 -4.19
CA LEU A 59 5.95 -4.32 -4.72
C LEU A 59 6.07 -4.78 -6.17
N GLU A 60 6.72 -3.99 -7.03
CA GLU A 60 6.99 -4.37 -8.43
C GLU A 60 7.80 -5.67 -8.51
N SER A 61 8.83 -5.80 -7.67
CA SER A 61 9.64 -7.02 -7.59
C SER A 61 8.83 -8.20 -7.04
N LYS A 62 8.03 -7.98 -5.99
CA LYS A 62 7.23 -9.02 -5.34
C LYS A 62 6.13 -9.58 -6.26
N TYR A 63 5.45 -8.73 -7.00
CA TYR A 63 4.31 -9.12 -7.85
C TYR A 63 4.69 -9.29 -9.32
N GLY A 64 5.92 -8.96 -9.72
CA GLY A 64 6.40 -9.09 -11.09
C GLY A 64 5.63 -8.19 -12.07
N THR A 65 5.08 -7.07 -11.60
CA THR A 65 4.22 -6.19 -12.39
C THR A 65 4.58 -4.74 -12.10
N PRO A 66 4.89 -3.91 -13.12
CA PRO A 66 5.20 -2.50 -12.90
C PRO A 66 4.04 -1.73 -12.27
N ILE A 67 4.35 -0.68 -11.51
CA ILE A 67 3.37 0.25 -10.94
C ILE A 67 3.44 1.57 -11.69
N VAL A 68 2.29 1.98 -12.22
CA VAL A 68 2.08 3.28 -12.83
C VAL A 68 1.51 4.23 -11.77
N THR A 69 2.10 5.42 -11.69
CA THR A 69 1.60 6.51 -10.85
C THR A 69 1.50 7.81 -11.60
N GLY A 70 0.57 8.67 -11.21
CA GLY A 70 0.46 10.01 -11.74
C GLY A 70 -0.48 10.87 -10.90
N LYS A 71 -0.86 12.01 -11.45
CA LYS A 71 -1.87 12.89 -10.86
C LYS A 71 -3.10 12.97 -11.75
N THR A 72 -4.27 13.04 -11.14
CA THR A 72 -5.53 13.28 -11.86
C THR A 72 -5.57 14.71 -12.41
N ALA A 73 -6.24 14.90 -13.54
CA ALA A 73 -6.47 16.22 -14.14
C ALA A 73 -7.76 16.87 -13.59
N MET A 74 -7.92 16.86 -12.27
CA MET A 74 -9.09 17.42 -11.57
C MET A 74 -8.74 18.77 -10.93
N ARG A 75 -9.78 19.55 -10.54
CA ARG A 75 -9.61 20.84 -9.84
C ARG A 75 -8.75 20.71 -8.58
N VAL A 76 -8.91 19.61 -7.85
CA VAL A 76 -8.01 19.21 -6.77
C VAL A 76 -7.30 17.94 -7.24
N PRO A 77 -6.01 18.02 -7.62
CA PRO A 77 -5.30 16.87 -8.18
C PRO A 77 -5.03 15.84 -7.08
N LEU A 78 -5.45 14.61 -7.31
CA LEU A 78 -5.12 13.46 -6.48
C LEU A 78 -4.02 12.65 -7.15
N TRP A 79 -3.20 11.98 -6.34
CA TRP A 79 -2.29 10.97 -6.83
C TRP A 79 -3.06 9.67 -7.09
N PHE A 80 -2.75 9.02 -8.20
CA PHE A 80 -3.20 7.66 -8.48
C PHE A 80 -2.03 6.69 -8.51
N ALA A 81 -2.30 5.44 -8.14
CA ALA A 81 -1.38 4.32 -8.31
C ALA A 81 -2.14 3.07 -8.76
N ARG A 82 -1.58 2.35 -9.73
CA ARG A 82 -2.12 1.08 -10.24
C ARG A 82 -1.02 0.20 -10.81
N TYR A 83 -1.27 -1.09 -10.91
CA TYR A 83 -0.37 -1.99 -11.67
C TYR A 83 -0.58 -1.82 -13.18
N GLU A 84 0.49 -2.03 -13.95
CA GLU A 84 0.49 -2.11 -15.40
C GLU A 84 0.04 -3.54 -15.79
N VAL A 85 -1.15 -3.71 -16.42
CA VAL A 85 -1.83 -4.99 -16.83
C VAL A 85 -2.86 -5.48 -15.78
N GLU A 86 -4.14 -5.80 -16.06
CA GLU A 86 -4.82 -6.51 -17.18
C GLU A 86 -5.99 -5.75 -17.87
N PRO A 87 -6.32 -6.07 -19.14
CA PRO A 87 -7.57 -5.63 -19.77
C PRO A 87 -8.78 -6.21 -19.03
N GLY A 88 -9.61 -5.34 -18.44
CA GLY A 88 -10.91 -5.71 -17.87
C GLY A 88 -11.11 -5.33 -16.40
N ASN A 89 -10.04 -5.12 -15.62
CA ASN A 89 -10.18 -4.68 -14.22
C ASN A 89 -8.91 -3.97 -13.69
N PRO A 90 -8.61 -2.74 -14.14
CA PRO A 90 -7.48 -1.99 -13.62
C PRO A 90 -7.81 -1.51 -12.20
N THR A 91 -7.35 -2.24 -11.18
CA THR A 91 -7.49 -1.79 -9.80
C THR A 91 -6.59 -0.57 -9.57
N GLU A 92 -7.21 0.58 -9.34
CA GLU A 92 -6.56 1.87 -9.12
C GLU A 92 -6.95 2.42 -7.75
N VAL A 93 -5.98 3.01 -7.05
CA VAL A 93 -6.24 3.77 -5.82
C VAL A 93 -5.95 5.25 -6.04
N LEU A 94 -6.75 6.08 -5.37
CA LEU A 94 -6.56 7.53 -5.31
C LEU A 94 -6.16 7.95 -3.89
N ALA A 95 -5.29 8.94 -3.80
CA ALA A 95 -4.91 9.55 -2.52
C ALA A 95 -4.43 10.99 -2.69
N GLU A 96 -4.42 11.72 -1.59
CA GLU A 96 -3.97 13.11 -1.52
C GLU A 96 -2.46 13.22 -1.73
N THR A 97 -1.71 12.16 -1.41
CA THR A 97 -0.24 12.12 -1.50
C THR A 97 0.25 10.87 -2.23
N TYR A 98 1.43 11.00 -2.85
CA TYR A 98 2.09 9.87 -3.52
C TYR A 98 2.39 8.70 -2.57
N PRO A 99 2.98 8.91 -1.37
CA PRO A 99 3.24 7.83 -0.43
C PRO A 99 1.98 7.06 -0.02
N LEU A 100 0.87 7.78 0.19
CA LEU A 100 -0.40 7.18 0.54
C LEU A 100 -0.99 6.37 -0.62
N ALA A 101 -0.90 6.86 -1.86
CA ALA A 101 -1.37 6.12 -3.03
C ALA A 101 -0.63 4.77 -3.19
N ILE A 102 0.71 4.77 -3.08
CA ILE A 102 1.50 3.53 -3.13
C ILE A 102 1.12 2.59 -1.98
N SER A 103 0.98 3.14 -0.77
CA SER A 103 0.65 2.36 0.43
C SER A 103 -0.74 1.72 0.34
N ARG A 104 -1.76 2.45 -0.12
CA ARG A 104 -3.11 1.92 -0.36
C ARG A 104 -3.11 0.81 -1.42
N LEU A 105 -2.33 0.98 -2.49
CA LEU A 105 -2.19 -0.03 -3.54
C LEU A 105 -1.57 -1.33 -2.99
N ALA A 106 -0.60 -1.22 -2.07
CA ALA A 106 0.02 -2.37 -1.41
C ALA A 106 -1.01 -3.22 -0.65
N VAL A 107 -1.88 -2.56 0.12
CA VAL A 107 -2.94 -3.21 0.91
C VAL A 107 -3.98 -3.85 -0.01
N LEU A 108 -4.47 -3.09 -0.99
CA LEU A 108 -5.46 -3.56 -1.95
C LEU A 108 -4.98 -4.81 -2.69
N ARG A 109 -3.73 -4.82 -3.15
CA ARG A 109 -3.16 -5.96 -3.87
C ARG A 109 -3.01 -7.19 -2.97
N ALA A 110 -2.68 -7.00 -1.70
CA ALA A 110 -2.59 -8.09 -0.75
C ALA A 110 -3.99 -8.68 -0.45
N LEU A 111 -5.03 -7.85 -0.39
CA LEU A 111 -6.42 -8.29 -0.22
C LEU A 111 -6.93 -9.13 -1.40
N GLU A 112 -6.64 -8.72 -2.65
CA GLU A 112 -7.03 -9.48 -3.85
C GLU A 112 -6.38 -10.86 -3.96
N LYS A 113 -5.29 -11.10 -3.22
CA LYS A 113 -4.52 -12.36 -3.23
C LYS A 113 -4.70 -13.21 -1.97
N SER A 114 -5.45 -12.72 -0.99
CA SER A 114 -5.75 -13.41 0.28
C SER A 114 -6.95 -14.33 0.14
#